data_AF-A0A4V1SE70-F1
#
_entry.id   AF-A0A4V1SE70-F1
#
_cell.length_a   1.000
_cell.length_b   1.000
_cell.length_c   1.000
_cell.angle_alpha   90.00
_cell.angle_beta   90.00
_cell.angle_gamma   90.00
#
_symmetry.space_group_name_H-M   'P 1'
#
loop_
_entity.id
_entity.type
_entity.pdbx_description
1 polymer ?
#
loop_
_entity_poly.entity_id
_entity_poly.type
_entity_poly.pdbx_seq_one_letter_code
_entity_poly.pdbx_strand_id
1 'polypeptide(L)' 'MTLDCEATFRRMQDYLDRELSSEEVSLVQEHLEGCGMCAEEYRFEASILTRIGRCLQEEPIPENLFERIMSGIGTGD' A
#
# COMPACT_ATOMS: atom_id res chain seq x y z
N MET A 1 6.90 21.48 -4.93
CA MET A 1 8.35 21.20 -5.07
C MET A 1 8.43 19.70 -5.05
N THR A 2 8.71 19.09 -6.21
CA THR A 2 8.63 17.65 -6.35
C THR A 2 9.84 17.00 -5.70
N LEU A 3 9.72 15.75 -5.23
CA LEU A 3 10.89 14.96 -4.84
C LEU A 3 11.78 14.70 -6.06
N ASP A 4 13.05 14.38 -5.80
CA ASP A 4 13.93 13.78 -6.81
C ASP A 4 13.80 12.25 -6.80
N CYS A 5 14.46 11.58 -7.76
CA CYS A 5 14.36 10.12 -7.90
C CYS A 5 14.89 9.39 -6.67
N GLU A 6 15.97 9.87 -6.04
CA GLU A 6 16.57 9.23 -4.88
C GLU A 6 15.65 9.32 -3.65
N ALA A 7 15.12 10.51 -3.39
CA ALA A 7 14.18 10.75 -2.31
C ALA A 7 12.85 10.01 -2.50
N THR A 8 12.42 9.81 -3.74
CA THR A 8 11.25 8.98 -4.09
C THR A 8 11.53 7.51 -3.87
N PHE A 9 12.68 7.02 -4.34
CA PHE A 9 13.07 5.62 -4.17
C PHE A 9 13.20 5.22 -2.70
N ARG A 10 13.78 6.09 -1.86
CA ARG A 10 13.86 5.83 -0.40
C ARG A 10 12.50 5.73 0.29
N ARG A 11 11.46 6.34 -0.27
CA ARG A 11 10.07 6.32 0.26
C ARG A 11 9.19 5.29 -0.42
N MET A 12 9.72 4.54 -1.40
CA MET A 12 8.91 3.63 -2.23
C MET A 12 8.25 2.54 -1.40
N GLN A 13 8.97 1.94 -0.45
CA GLN A 13 8.45 0.87 0.41
C GLN A 13 7.34 1.41 1.32
N ASP A 14 7.62 2.48 2.07
CA ASP A 14 6.61 3.13 2.93
C ASP A 14 5.37 3.59 2.14
N TYR A 15 5.55 4.01 0.88
CA TYR A 15 4.43 4.35 -0.02
C TYR A 15 3.61 3.11 -0.40
N LEU A 16 4.25 1.98 -0.72
CA LEU A 16 3.59 0.71 -1.01
C LEU A 16 2.85 0.15 0.21
N ASP A 17 3.45 0.26 1.39
CA ASP A 17 2.90 -0.18 2.67
C ASP A 17 1.84 0.78 3.25
N ARG A 18 1.67 1.96 2.63
CA ARG A 18 0.73 3.02 3.03
C ARG A 18 1.04 3.62 4.41
N GLU A 19 2.32 3.73 4.74
CA GLU A 19 2.82 4.27 6.01
C GLU A 19 3.19 5.76 5.93
N LEU A 20 3.16 6.34 4.73
CA LEU A 20 3.42 7.76 4.52
C LEU A 20 2.26 8.66 4.96
N SER A 21 2.60 9.88 5.40
CA SER A 21 1.61 10.93 5.61
C SER A 21 0.94 11.35 4.28
N SER A 22 -0.22 12.00 4.36
CA SER A 22 -0.93 12.48 3.15
C SER A 22 -0.10 13.47 2.32
N GLU A 23 0.72 14.28 2.98
CA GLU A 23 1.65 15.20 2.32
C GLU A 23 2.74 14.43 1.55
N GLU A 24 3.35 13.43 2.18
CA GLU A 24 4.38 12.60 1.55
C GLU A 24 3.84 11.75 0.40
N VAL A 25 2.63 11.21 0.55
CA VAL A 25 1.91 10.52 -0.53
C VAL A 25 1.77 11.44 -1.74
N SER A 26 1.36 12.70 -1.53
CA SER A 26 1.19 13.67 -2.62
C SER A 26 2.50 13.96 -3.35
N LEU A 27 3.61 14.09 -2.59
CA LEU A 27 4.94 14.34 -3.13
C LEU A 27 5.50 13.17 -3.94
N VAL A 28 5.29 11.94 -3.46
CA VAL A 28 5.68 10.72 -4.20
C VAL A 28 4.83 10.58 -5.47
N GLN A 29 3.51 10.80 -5.38
CA GLN A 29 2.61 10.77 -6.54
C GLN A 29 3.01 11.77 -7.62
N GLU A 30 3.25 13.03 -7.24
CA GLU A 30 3.70 14.08 -8.17
C GLU A 30 4.98 13.66 -8.93
N HIS A 31 5.93 13.01 -8.24
CA HIS A 31 7.15 12.51 -8.89
C HIS A 31 6.87 11.32 -9.82
N LEU A 32 6.05 10.35 -9.41
CA LEU A 32 5.71 9.17 -10.22
C LEU A 32 4.97 9.56 -11.52
N GLU A 33 4.18 10.64 -11.49
CA GLU A 33 3.52 11.18 -12.69
C GLU A 33 4.52 11.81 -13.68
N GLY A 34 5.61 12.38 -13.18
CA GLY A 34 6.64 13.05 -13.98
C GLY A 34 7.83 12.16 -14.40
N CYS A 35 8.05 11.03 -13.72
CA CYS A 35 9.24 10.20 -13.89
C CYS A 35 8.90 8.76 -14.31
N GLY A 36 9.12 8.45 -15.59
CA GLY A 36 8.84 7.12 -16.15
C GLY A 36 9.62 6.00 -15.47
N MET A 37 10.89 6.22 -15.11
CA MET A 37 11.74 5.24 -14.43
C MET A 37 11.18 4.88 -13.06
N CYS A 38 10.91 5.86 -12.19
CA CYS A 38 10.35 5.58 -10.87
C CYS A 38 8.94 4.97 -10.96
N ALA A 39 8.15 5.36 -11.96
CA ALA A 39 6.84 4.77 -12.22
C ALA A 39 6.93 3.30 -12.66
N GLU A 40 7.94 2.92 -13.43
CA GLU A 40 8.20 1.52 -13.80
C GLU A 40 8.59 0.68 -12.59
N GLU A 41 9.51 1.16 -11.75
CA GLU A 41 9.91 0.48 -10.51
C GLU A 41 8.71 0.29 -9.57
N TYR A 42 7.91 1.35 -9.35
CA TYR A 42 6.69 1.26 -8.56
C TYR A 42 5.73 0.19 -9.08
N ARG A 43 5.46 0.18 -10.40
CA ARG A 43 4.55 -0.81 -11.01
C ARG A 43 5.07 -2.23 -10.85
N PHE A 44 6.38 -2.42 -10.99
CA PHE A 44 7.00 -3.72 -10.80
C PHE A 44 6.79 -4.23 -9.38
N GLU A 45 7.16 -3.46 -8.36
CA GLU A 45 7.01 -3.84 -6.95
C GLU A 45 5.53 -4.04 -6.55
N ALA A 46 4.65 -3.12 -6.96
CA ALA A 46 3.21 -3.25 -6.72
C ALA A 46 2.61 -4.52 -7.35
N SER A 47 3.11 -4.95 -8.51
CA SER A 47 2.67 -6.20 -9.15
C SER A 47 3.10 -7.44 -8.36
N ILE A 48 4.26 -7.40 -7.71
CA ILE A 48 4.76 -8.47 -6.84
C ILE A 48 3.86 -8.57 -5.60
N LEU A 49 3.62 -7.45 -4.91
CA LEU A 49 2.74 -7.42 -3.73
C LEU A 49 1.33 -7.91 -4.05
N THR A 50 0.77 -7.50 -5.19
CA THR A 50 -0.52 -7.99 -5.68
C THR A 50 -0.52 -9.51 -5.84
N ARG A 51 0.55 -10.07 -6.42
CA ARG A 51 0.68 -11.52 -6.63
C ARG A 51 0.82 -12.28 -5.32
N ILE A 52 1.60 -11.77 -4.37
CA ILE A 52 1.75 -12.34 -3.03
C ILE A 52 0.40 -12.32 -2.31
N GLY A 53 -0.30 -11.19 -2.33
CA GLY A 53 -1.62 -11.04 -1.73
C GLY A 53 -2.60 -12.10 -2.24
N ARG A 54 -2.61 -12.36 -3.55
CA ARG A 54 -3.43 -13.43 -4.13
C ARG A 54 -3.07 -14.82 -3.61
N CYS A 55 -1.78 -15.17 -3.56
CA CYS A 55 -1.33 -16.46 -3.02
C CYS A 55 -1.71 -16.64 -1.55
N LEU A 56 -1.72 -15.56 -0.76
CA LEU A 56 -2.11 -15.61 0.65
C LEU A 56 -3.64 -15.65 0.85
N GLN A 57 -4.42 -15.15 -0.10
CA GLN A 57 -5.89 -15.15 -0.06
C GLN A 57 -6.54 -16.48 -0.46
N GLU A 58 -5.76 -17.47 -0.92
CA GLU A 58 -6.29 -18.80 -1.27
C GLU A 58 -6.74 -19.62 -0.03
N GLU A 59 -6.50 -19.11 1.18
CA GLU A 59 -7.03 -19.67 2.43
C GLU A 59 -8.48 -19.18 2.67
N PRO A 60 -9.47 -20.07 2.80
CA PRO A 60 -10.85 -19.66 3.02
C PRO A 60 -11.00 -18.94 4.36
N ILE A 61 -11.57 -17.73 4.32
CA ILE A 61 -11.96 -16.99 5.52
C ILE A 61 -13.04 -17.81 6.24
N PRO A 62 -12.89 -18.12 7.54
CA PRO A 62 -13.90 -18.88 8.26
C PRO A 62 -15.23 -18.11 8.27
N GLU A 63 -16.35 -18.79 8.00
CA GLU A 63 -17.67 -18.20 7.77
C GLU A 63 -18.15 -17.29 8.91
N ASN A 64 -17.69 -17.57 10.14
CA ASN A 64 -18.05 -16.83 11.34
C ASN A 64 -17.02 -15.77 11.75
N LEU A 65 -16.01 -15.46 10.90
CA LEU A 65 -14.96 -14.49 11.24
C LEU A 65 -15.54 -13.09 11.43
N PHE A 66 -16.46 -12.67 10.57
CA PHE A 66 -17.10 -11.36 10.65
C PHE A 66 -17.88 -11.21 11.96
N GLU A 67 -18.70 -12.20 12.33
CA GLU A 67 -19.45 -12.21 13.60
C GLU A 67 -18.51 -12.17 14.82
N ARG A 68 -17.40 -12.93 14.78
CA ARG A 68 -16.40 -12.92 15.85
C ARG A 68 -15.69 -11.57 15.99
N ILE A 69 -15.36 -10.91 14.87
CA ILE A 69 -14.78 -9.57 14.88
C ILE A 69 -15.81 -8.59 15.46
N MET A 70 -17.03 -8.55 14.91
CA MET A 70 -18.09 -7.64 15.35
C MET A 70 -18.47 -7.82 16.83
N SER A 71 -18.46 -9.06 17.34
CA SER A 71 -18.67 -9.33 18.77
C SER A 71 -17.53 -8.81 19.66
N GLY A 72 -16.32 -8.66 19.14
CA GLY A 72 -15.14 -8.19 19.87
C GLY A 72 -14.98 -6.67 19.87
N ILE A 73 -15.43 -5.98 18.81
CA ILE A 73 -15.47 -4.50 18.72
C ILE A 73 -16.75 -3.92 19.35
N GLY A 74 -17.26 -4.56 20.41
CA GLY A 74 -18.48 -4.21 21.11
C GLY A 74 -18.69 -2.70 21.17
N THR A 75 -19.78 -2.24 20.54
CA THR A 75 -20.35 -0.91 20.74
C THR A 75 -20.67 -0.79 22.23
N GLY A 76 -19.81 -0.09 22.97
CA GLY A 76 -20.14 0.33 24.32
C GLY A 76 -21.32 1.30 24.27
N ASP A 77 -22.40 0.94 24.96
CA ASP A 77 -23.26 1.91 25.66
C ASP A 77 -22.41 2.73 26.66
#